data_AF-A0A1D9G2N8-F1
#
_entry.id   AF-A0A1D9G2N8-F1
#
_cell.length_a   1.000
_cell.length_b   1.000
_cell.length_c   1.000
_cell.angle_alpha   90.00
_cell.angle_beta   90.00
_cell.angle_gamma   90.00
#
_symmetry.space_group_name_H-M   'P 1'
#
loop_
_entity.id
_entity.type
_entity.pdbx_description
1 polymer ?
#
loop_
_entity_poly.entity_id
_entity_poly.type
_entity_poly.pdbx_seq_one_letter_code
_entity_poly.pdbx_strand_id
1 'polypeptide(L)' 'MKYKKLIIRITDFEKRQLAQEAERRGMTQSELIRSLIARFPDPKDLEVTVR' A
#
# COMPACT_ATOMS: atom_id res chain seq x y z
N MET A 1 -2.48 -17.59 4.30
CA MET A 1 -2.86 -16.62 3.24
C MET A 1 -1.93 -16.78 2.06
N LYS A 2 -2.42 -16.68 0.82
CA LYS A 2 -1.56 -16.65 -0.37
C LYS A 2 -1.21 -15.20 -0.68
N TYR A 3 0.04 -14.81 -0.48
CA TYR A 3 0.53 -13.48 -0.85
C TYR A 3 0.70 -13.38 -2.37
N LYS A 4 0.38 -12.22 -2.96
CA LYS A 4 0.64 -11.90 -4.37
C LYS A 4 1.72 -10.82 -4.47
N LYS A 5 2.54 -10.90 -5.53
CA LYS A 5 3.56 -9.88 -5.81
C LYS A 5 2.92 -8.69 -6.52
N LEU A 6 3.12 -7.49 -5.98
CA LEU A 6 2.81 -6.22 -6.64
C LEU A 6 4.11 -5.65 -7.22
N ILE A 7 4.11 -5.32 -8.51
CA ILE A 7 5.23 -4.63 -9.17
C ILE A 7 4.70 -3.29 -9.64
N ILE A 8 5.33 -2.21 -9.18
CA ILE A 8 5.01 -0.83 -9.57
C ILE A 8 6.27 -0.18 -10.13
N ARG A 9 6.10 0.67 -11.14
CA ARG A 9 7.15 1.56 -11.61
C ARG A 9 7.01 2.89 -10.88
N ILE A 10 8.09 3.33 -10.26
CA ILE A 10 8.20 4.61 -9.59
C ILE A 10 9.55 5.23 -9.96
N THR A 11 9.61 6.54 -9.89
CA THR A 11 10.85 7.31 -10.03
C THR A 11 11.76 7.10 -8.83
N ASP A 12 13.04 7.44 -8.98
CA ASP A 12 13.99 7.43 -7.86
C ASP A 12 13.58 8.41 -6.75
N PHE A 13 12.95 9.52 -7.13
CA PHE A 13 12.44 10.52 -6.18
C PHE A 13 11.34 9.92 -5.29
N GLU A 14 10.31 9.31 -5.89
CA GLU A 14 9.22 8.65 -5.15
C GLU A 14 9.75 7.50 -4.28
N LYS A 15 10.74 6.75 -4.76
CA LYS A 15 11.38 5.69 -3.97
C LYS A 15 12.07 6.23 -2.72
N ARG A 16 12.74 7.39 -2.82
CA ARG A 16 13.37 8.05 -1.66
C ARG A 16 12.34 8.58 -0.69
N GLN A 17 11.26 9.20 -1.19
CA GLN A 17 10.16 9.66 -0.34
C GLN A 17 9.53 8.49 0.43
N LEU A 18 9.30 7.36 -0.25
CA LEU A 18 8.77 6.15 0.39
C LEU A 18 9.71 5.61 1.46
N ALA A 19 11.03 5.63 1.22
CA ALA A 19 12.03 5.20 2.19
C ALA A 19 12.01 6.07 3.45
N GLN A 20 12.07 7.40 3.28
CA GLN A 20 12.08 8.35 4.39
C GLN A 20 10.83 8.24 5.24
N GLU A 21 9.65 8.10 4.62
CA GLU A 21 8.41 7.99 5.37
C GLU A 21 8.28 6.65 6.10
N ALA A 22 8.79 5.57 5.50
CA ALA A 22 8.83 4.26 6.15
C ALA A 22 9.74 4.30 7.38
N GLU A 23 10.94 4.88 7.25
CA GLU A 23 11.90 5.07 8.35
C GLU A 23 11.31 5.93 9.47
N ARG A 24 10.69 7.07 9.14
CA ARG A 24 10.02 7.95 10.11
C ARG A 24 8.96 7.23 10.95
N ARG A 25 8.32 6.20 10.38
CA ARG A 25 7.28 5.39 11.04
C ARG A 25 7.81 4.11 11.68
N GLY A 26 9.11 3.82 11.58
CA GLY A 26 9.70 2.55 12.05
C GLY A 26 9.18 1.33 11.29
N MET A 27 8.87 1.49 10.00
CA MET A 27 8.30 0.45 9.13
C MET A 27 9.20 0.19 7.92
N THR A 28 9.06 -0.98 7.31
CA THR A 28 9.58 -1.22 5.96
C THR A 28 8.69 -0.54 4.90
N GLN A 29 9.23 -0.26 3.72
CA GLN A 29 8.46 0.30 2.61
C GLN A 29 7.24 -0.56 2.24
N SER A 30 7.38 -1.89 2.32
CA SER A 30 6.29 -2.82 2.04
C SER A 30 5.18 -2.76 3.10
N GLU A 31 5.54 -2.59 4.36
CA GLU A 31 4.57 -2.40 5.45
C GLU A 31 3.86 -1.07 5.32
N LEU A 32 4.58 0.01 4.97
CA LEU A 32 3.97 1.30 4.69
C LEU A 32 2.93 1.19 3.57
N ILE A 33 3.28 0.58 2.43
CA ILE A 33 2.34 0.36 1.32
C ILE A 33 1.13 -0.47 1.79
N ARG A 34 1.34 -1.56 2.53
CA ARG A 34 0.23 -2.37 3.06
C ARG A 34 -0.65 -1.60 4.03
N SER A 35 -0.06 -0.76 4.89
CA SER A 35 -0.80 0.07 5.84
C SER A 35 -1.67 1.10 5.13
N LEU A 36 -1.21 1.65 4.00
CA LEU A 36 -1.97 2.55 3.16
C LEU A 36 -3.12 1.81 2.47
N ILE A 37 -2.86 0.62 1.90
CA ILE A 37 -3.89 -0.23 1.28
C ILE A 37 -4.97 -0.62 2.29
N ALA A 38 -4.60 -0.91 3.53
CA ALA A 38 -5.53 -1.30 4.59
C ALA A 38 -6.52 -0.20 5.00
N ARG A 39 -6.31 1.05 4.55
CA ARG A 39 -7.25 2.17 4.77
C ARG A 39 -8.34 2.23 3.71
N PHE A 40 -8.22 1.46 2.63
CA PHE A 40 -9.26 1.35 1.63
C PHE A 40 -10.41 0.48 2.16
N PRO A 41 -11.66 0.74 1.74
CA PRO A 41 -12.81 -0.08 2.14
C PRO A 41 -12.61 -1.53 1.74
N ASP A 42 -13.28 -2.45 2.44
CA ASP A 42 -13.30 -3.86 2.02
C ASP A 42 -13.95 -3.91 0.62
N PRO A 43 -13.31 -4.54 -0.38
CA PRO A 43 -13.88 -4.68 -1.71
C PRO A 43 -15.31 -5.24 -1.70
N LYS A 44 -15.67 -6.06 -0.71
CA LYS A 44 -17.02 -6.63 -0.55
C LYS A 44 -18.09 -5.58 -0.24
N ASP A 45 -17.74 -4.49 0.44
CA ASP A 45 -18.69 -3.43 0.81
C ASP A 45 -19.08 -2.58 -0.42
N LEU A 46 -18.21 -2.55 -1.44
CA LEU A 46 -18.46 -1.81 -2.68
C LEU A 46 -19.33 -2.59 -3.68
N GLU A 47 -19.33 -3.92 -3.64
CA GLU A 47 -20.16 -4.75 -4.54
C GLU A 47 -21.67 -4.67 -4.24
N VAL A 48 -22.06 -4.24 -3.03
CA VAL A 48 -23.46 -4.15 -2.60
C VAL A 48 -24.13 -2.85 -3.05
N THR A 49 -23.36 -1.82 -3.41
CA THR A 49 -23.89 -0.49 -3.77
C THR A 49 -24.32 -0.39 -5.25
N VAL A 50 -24.04 -1.41 -6.06
CA VAL A 50 -24.49 -1.50 -7.46
C VAL A 50 -25.58 -2.56 -7.58
N ARG A 51 -26.75 -2.31 -6.99
CA ARG A 51 -28.00 -3.04 -7.25
C ARG A 51 -29.19 -2.09 -7.21
#